data_AF-A0A9D7FXS2-F1
#
_entry.id   AF-A0A9D7FXS2-F1
#
_cell.length_a   1.000
_cell.length_b   1.000
_cell.length_c   1.000
_cell.angle_alpha   90.00
_cell.angle_beta   90.00
_cell.angle_gamma   90.00
#
_symmetry.space_group_name_H-M   'P 1'
#
loop_
_entity.id
_entity.type
_entity.pdbx_description
1 polymer ?
#
loop_
_entity_poly.entity_id
_entity_poly.type
_entity_poly.pdbx_seq_one_letter_code
_entity_poly.pdbx_strand_id
1 'polypeptide(L)' 'MTLLVGVCAVAGKEAIDLTTNPQNHAGFHLYKKIGFEHIGDREITVGNGIQRTEHEMRYRFIKPV' A
#
# COMPACT_ATOMS: atom_id res chain seq x y z
N MET A 1 -9.31 15.77 -9.85
CA MET A 1 -8.20 14.99 -9.24
C MET A 1 -8.81 13.73 -8.64
N THR A 2 -8.61 12.57 -9.26
CA THR A 2 -9.25 11.31 -8.84
C THR A 2 -8.25 10.49 -8.04
N LEU A 3 -8.59 10.12 -6.81
CA LEU A 3 -7.75 9.25 -5.97
C LEU A 3 -7.82 7.82 -6.51
N LEU A 4 -6.68 7.12 -6.59
CA LEU A 4 -6.58 5.72 -7.02
C LEU A 4 -7.56 4.82 -6.27
N VAL A 5 -7.76 5.07 -4.97
CA VAL A 5 -8.74 4.38 -4.12
C VAL A 5 -10.15 4.43 -4.73
N GLY A 6 -10.61 5.60 -5.17
CA GLY A 6 -11.92 5.76 -5.78
C GLY A 6 -12.04 5.05 -7.13
N VAL A 7 -10.99 5.08 -7.95
CA VAL A 7 -10.94 4.37 -9.24
C VAL A 7 -11.02 2.86 -9.03
N CYS A 8 -10.23 2.32 -8.11
CA CYS A 8 -10.21 0.89 -7.80
C CYS A 8 -11.55 0.41 -7.22
N ALA A 9 -12.21 1.22 -6.39
CA ALA A 9 -13.55 0.91 -5.87
C ALA A 9 -14.58 0.80 -7.01
N VAL A 10 -14.63 1.78 -7.91
CA VAL A 10 -15.54 1.77 -9.07
C VAL A 10 -15.24 0.62 -10.02
N ALA A 11 -13.96 0.26 -10.18
CA ALA A 11 -13.52 -0.87 -10.98
C ALA A 11 -13.78 -2.25 -10.30
N GLY A 12 -14.42 -2.28 -9.13
CA GLY A 12 -14.76 -3.51 -8.41
C GLY A 12 -13.56 -4.29 -7.88
N LYS A 13 -12.43 -3.61 -7.60
CA LYS A 13 -11.26 -4.25 -7.00
C LYS A 13 -11.52 -4.56 -5.52
N GLU A 14 -10.89 -5.60 -5.01
CA GLU A 14 -11.06 -6.03 -3.62
C GLU A 14 -10.09 -5.33 -2.66
N ALA A 15 -8.90 -4.97 -3.15
CA ALA A 15 -7.89 -4.29 -2.37
C ALA A 15 -6.92 -3.47 -3.25
N ILE A 16 -6.16 -2.60 -2.59
CA ILE A 16 -4.92 -2.01 -3.12
C ILE A 16 -3.78 -2.49 -2.23
N ASP A 17 -2.75 -3.03 -2.87
CA ASP A 17 -1.50 -3.40 -2.23
C ASP A 17 -0.41 -2.41 -2.65
N LEU A 18 0.39 -1.99 -1.68
CA LEU A 18 1.59 -1.19 -1.93
C LEU A 18 2.71 -1.62 -0.98
N THR A 19 3.93 -1.31 -1.37
CA THR A 19 5.08 -1.40 -0.48
C THR A 19 5.67 -0.02 -0.23
N THR A 20 6.31 0.17 0.93
CA THR A 20 7.00 1.42 1.23
C THR A 20 8.29 1.16 2.00
N ASN A 21 9.33 1.95 1.72
CA ASN A 21 10.59 1.88 2.45
C ASN A 21 10.34 2.11 3.96
N PRO A 22 10.88 1.28 4.86
CA PRO A 22 10.70 1.42 6.31
C PRO A 22 11.18 2.75 6.87
N GLN A 23 12.14 3.39 6.20
CA GLN A 23 12.64 4.71 6.58
C GLN A 23 11.72 5.86 6.12
N ASN A 24 10.74 5.59 5.25
CA ASN A 24 9.76 6.58 4.80
C ASN A 24 8.60 6.69 5.80
N HIS A 25 8.89 7.23 6.99
CA HIS A 25 7.90 7.35 8.06
C HIS A 25 6.71 8.22 7.63
N ALA A 26 6.96 9.29 6.86
CA ALA A 26 5.92 10.18 6.38
C ALA A 26 4.93 9.45 5.45
N GLY A 27 5.44 8.66 4.50
CA GLY A 27 4.62 7.83 3.62
C GLY A 27 3.83 6.78 4.40
N PHE A 28 4.50 6.06 5.30
CA PHE A 28 3.88 5.04 6.15
C PHE A 28 2.70 5.62 6.97
N HIS A 29 2.90 6.76 7.64
CA HIS A 29 1.85 7.42 8.42
C HIS A 29 0.72 7.96 7.54
N LEU A 30 1.03 8.51 6.36
CA LEU A 30 0.03 8.95 5.40
C LEU A 30 -0.87 7.79 4.97
N TYR A 31 -0.28 6.65 4.59
CA TYR A 31 -1.04 5.47 4.17
C TYR A 31 -1.92 4.92 5.28
N LYS A 32 -1.41 4.84 6.52
CA LYS A 32 -2.25 4.49 7.68
C LYS A 32 -3.42 5.44 7.88
N LYS A 33 -3.22 6.75 7.71
CA LYS A 33 -4.29 7.74 7.83
C LYS A 33 -5.35 7.61 6.73
N ILE A 34 -4.96 7.16 5.54
CA ILE A 34 -5.88 6.87 4.42
C ILE A 34 -6.67 5.59 4.66
N GLY A 35 -6.19 4.68 5.52
CA GLY A 35 -6.84 3.42 5.87
C GLY A 35 -6.11 2.17 5.39
N PHE A 36 -4.86 2.29 4.92
CA PHE A 36 -4.03 1.12 4.66
C PHE A 36 -3.55 0.51 5.99
N GLU A 37 -3.54 -0.81 6.04
CA GLU A 37 -3.02 -1.61 7.15
C GLU A 37 -1.63 -2.15 6.79
N HIS A 38 -0.71 -2.19 7.76
CA HIS A 38 0.57 -2.88 7.60
C HIS A 38 0.34 -4.37 7.81
N ILE A 39 0.60 -5.18 6.78
CA ILE A 39 0.32 -6.62 6.78
C ILE A 39 1.57 -7.49 6.88
N GLY A 40 2.75 -6.90 6.73
CA GLY A 40 4.02 -7.60 6.83
C GLY A 40 5.17 -6.81 6.23
N ASP A 41 6.34 -7.42 6.20
CA ASP A 41 7.53 -6.88 5.57
C ASP A 41 7.99 -7.83 4.46
N ARG A 42 8.47 -7.27 3.36
CA ARG A 42 8.88 -8.03 2.18
C ARG A 42 10.27 -7.61 1.73
N GLU A 43 11.12 -8.59 1.44
CA GLU A 43 12.37 -8.35 0.74
C GLU A 43 12.12 -8.16 -0.77
N ILE A 44 12.67 -7.08 -1.31
CA ILE A 44 12.62 -6.76 -2.73
C ILE A 44 14.03 -6.50 -3.28
N THR A 45 14.24 -6.91 -4.52
CA THR A 45 15.43 -6.53 -5.29
C THR A 45 15.15 -5.22 -6.01
N VAL A 46 15.92 -4.17 -5.73
CA VAL A 46 15.82 -2.89 -6.45
C VAL A 46 16.78 -2.84 -7.65
N GLY A 47 16.69 -1.80 -8.50
CA GLY A 47 17.32 -1.69 -9.83
C GLY A 47 18.86 -1.77 -9.93
N ASN A 48 19.55 -2.12 -8.85
CA ASN A 48 20.98 -2.42 -8.80
C ASN A 48 21.30 -3.78 -8.13
N GLY A 49 20.30 -4.65 -7.99
CA GLY A 49 20.47 -5.97 -7.37
C GLY A 49 20.51 -5.95 -5.84
N ILE A 50 20.43 -4.77 -5.21
CA ILE A 50 20.42 -4.66 -3.75
C ILE A 50 19.10 -5.17 -3.20
N GLN A 51 19.17 -6.03 -2.19
CA GLN A 51 18.01 -6.43 -1.40
C GLN A 51 17.64 -5.32 -0.41
N ARG A 52 16.35 -4.99 -0.36
CA ARG A 52 15.80 -4.06 0.61
C ARG A 52 14.53 -4.64 1.21
N THR A 53 14.34 -4.40 2.50
CA THR A 53 13.07 -4.67 3.17
C THR A 53 12.13 -3.50 2.93
N GLU A 54 10.88 -3.78 2.57
CA GLU A 54 9.79 -2.81 2.50
C GLU A 54 8.60 -3.24 3.34
N HIS A 55 7.90 -2.27 3.94
CA HIS A 55 6.62 -2.49 4.59
C HIS A 55 5.55 -2.76 3.54
N GLU A 56 4.90 -3.92 3.63
CA GLU A 56 3.75 -4.28 2.81
C GLU A 56 2.46 -3.76 3.45
N MET A 57 1.72 -2.97 2.69
CA MET A 57 0.55 -2.25 3.15
C MET A 57 -0.65 -2.58 2.27
N ARG A 58 -1.83 -2.80 2.87
CA ARG A 58 -3.06 -3.16 2.17
C ARG A 58 -4.24 -2.29 2.57
N TYR A 59 -4.97 -1.78 1.59
CA TYR A 59 -6.29 -1.17 1.76
C TYR A 59 -7.35 -2.11 1.23
N ARG A 60 -8.33 -2.52 2.04
CA ARG A 60 -9.46 -3.37 1.61
C ARG A 60 -10.69 -2.52 1.33
N PHE A 61 -11.36 -2.79 0.21
CA PHE A 61 -12.66 -2.19 -0.06
C PHE A 61 -13.74 -2.97 0.69
N ILE A 62 -14.47 -2.28 1.58
CA ILE A 62 -15.65 -2.87 2.22
C ILE A 62 -16.74 -2.92 1.15
N LYS A 63 -17.19 -4.11 0.77
CA LYS A 63 -18.39 -4.23 -0.06
C LYS A 63 -19.57 -3.65 0.73
N PRO A 64 -20.38 -2.75 0.16
CA PRO A 64 -21.65 -2.40 0.78
C PRO A 64 -22.44 -3.70 0.97
N VAL A 65 -22.90 -3.93 2.21
CA VAL A 65 -23.81 -5.05 2.56
C VAL A 65 -25.19 -4.74 2.01
#